data_AF-A0A2G8JYV1-F1
#
_entry.id   AF-A0A2G8JYV1-F1
#
_cell.length_a   1.000
_cell.length_b   1.000
_cell.length_c   1.000
_cell.angle_alpha   90.00
_cell.angle_beta   90.00
_cell.angle_gamma   90.00
#
_symmetry.space_group_name_H-M   'P 1'
#
loop_
_entity.id
_entity.type
_entity.pdbx_description
1 polymer ?
#
loop_
_entity_poly.entity_id
_entity_poly.type
_entity_poly.pdbx_seq_one_letter_code
_entity_poly.pdbx_strand_id
1 'polypeptide(L)'
;MGMTSKEVVALEAEEIKEEEELMKKIEKPKNVLEALDHKIEEEKTALMATLRNQDERLMQERKRQAALAKLRREQRKARQEENFDAAALVIGLAQKGDEVREKDRKRQEQLAKERLEQRKKQIAARKLAKQKGEAPPPEGRASPLLILSEEESGERREQARQMSEAMRQRKLSDLKEQRQQWRDGGPSKEDEEEHIEILNKAAALKLESRGEDMKLETGEDIREEEVQVAILADLQQKQDEEANILMQDLEAKAINTLKQLKLVQFIARTNAWCDTVAATLLETKTNEDVVTEEKLVKALEGKYDALRDKLLMEALMRQVGADDWARLTEKERQARLMKLKLQERRLRQEGKFEEVNALLGQAMQNQEAHEVEWYEGVASRASLC
;
A
#
# COMPACT_ATOMS: atom_id res chain seq x y z
N MET A 1 28.34 0.31 72.70
CA MET A 1 27.61 1.15 73.64
C MET A 1 26.20 1.24 73.11
N GLY A 2 25.22 0.67 73.82
CA GLY A 2 23.81 0.76 73.43
C GLY A 2 23.27 2.14 73.82
N MET A 3 22.34 2.67 73.02
CA MET A 3 21.61 3.89 73.35
C MET A 3 21.07 3.80 74.76
N THR A 4 21.26 4.86 75.53
CA THR A 4 20.76 4.93 76.90
C THR A 4 19.24 5.00 76.88
N SER A 5 18.57 4.43 77.89
CA SER A 5 17.10 4.43 77.98
C SER A 5 16.46 5.82 77.88
N LYS A 6 17.22 6.90 78.15
CA LYS A 6 16.75 8.28 78.00
C LYS A 6 16.77 8.77 76.55
N GLU A 7 17.69 8.27 75.72
CA GLU A 7 17.78 8.61 74.30
C GLU A 7 16.68 7.91 73.50
N VAL A 8 16.31 6.68 73.88
CA VAL A 8 15.18 5.95 73.27
C VAL A 8 13.85 6.67 73.52
N VAL A 9 13.60 7.12 74.76
CA VAL A 9 12.38 7.86 75.12
C VAL A 9 12.31 9.22 74.42
N ALA A 10 13.46 9.86 74.15
CA ALA A 10 13.50 11.12 73.42
C ALA A 10 13.18 10.92 71.93
N LEU A 11 13.71 9.87 71.30
CA LEU A 11 13.42 9.53 69.91
C LEU A 11 11.95 9.12 69.72
N GLU A 12 11.39 8.32 70.62
CA GLU A 12 9.96 7.97 70.58
C GLU A 12 9.08 9.22 70.72
N ALA A 13 9.46 10.19 71.56
CA ALA A 13 8.72 11.43 71.72
C ALA A 13 8.84 12.38 70.52
N GLU A 14 9.94 12.32 69.76
CA GLU A 14 10.11 13.04 68.50
C GLU A 14 9.31 12.37 67.38
N GLU A 15 9.34 11.04 67.26
CA GLU A 15 8.53 10.28 66.29
C GLU A 15 7.03 10.51 66.52
N ILE A 16 6.55 10.49 67.76
CA ILE A 16 5.14 10.76 68.09
C ILE A 16 4.74 12.20 67.67
N LYS A 17 5.63 13.19 67.83
CA LYS A 17 5.35 14.56 67.41
C LYS A 17 5.32 14.69 65.90
N GLU A 18 6.23 14.04 65.20
CA GLU A 18 6.25 14.02 63.74
C GLU A 18 4.99 13.34 63.17
N GLU A 19 4.55 12.24 63.79
CA GLU A 19 3.28 11.57 63.45
C GLU A 19 2.05 12.44 63.75
N GLU A 20 2.03 13.15 64.88
CA GLU A 20 0.95 14.09 65.23
C GLU A 20 0.90 15.30 64.28
N GLU A 21 2.06 15.79 63.82
CA GLU A 21 2.14 16.88 62.84
C GLU A 21 1.69 16.42 61.44
N LEU A 22 2.02 15.19 61.04
CA LEU A 22 1.53 14.57 59.81
C LEU A 22 0.00 14.37 59.86
N MET A 23 -0.52 13.91 61.00
CA MET A 23 -1.96 13.76 61.24
C MET A 23 -2.71 15.10 61.25
N LYS A 24 -2.07 16.20 61.68
CA LYS A 24 -2.64 17.56 61.60
C LYS A 24 -2.61 18.16 60.19
N LYS A 25 -1.66 17.73 59.33
CA LYS A 25 -1.57 18.14 57.92
C LYS A 25 -2.60 17.45 57.02
N ILE A 26 -3.16 16.32 57.46
CA ILE A 26 -4.37 15.74 56.83
C ILE A 26 -5.56 16.59 57.28
N GLU A 27 -5.77 17.71 56.61
CA GLU A 27 -6.95 18.54 56.80
C GLU A 27 -8.20 17.68 56.58
N LYS A 28 -8.92 17.38 57.68
CA LYS A 28 -10.27 16.85 57.57
C LYS A 28 -11.09 17.91 56.83
N PRO A 29 -11.75 17.56 55.72
CA PRO A 29 -12.45 18.55 54.90
C PRO A 29 -13.50 19.24 55.77
N LYS A 30 -13.37 20.56 55.90
CA LYS A 30 -14.25 21.38 56.75
C LYS A 30 -15.71 21.37 56.23
N ASN A 31 -15.91 21.02 54.96
CA ASN A 31 -17.21 20.88 54.33
C ASN A 31 -17.34 19.48 53.71
N VAL A 32 -18.26 18.67 54.25
CA VAL A 32 -18.59 17.33 53.72
C VAL A 32 -19.00 17.40 52.24
N LEU A 33 -19.61 18.52 51.81
CA LEU A 33 -20.00 18.75 50.42
C LEU A 33 -18.79 18.92 49.49
N GLU A 34 -17.76 19.68 49.87
CA GLU A 34 -16.53 19.81 49.08
C GLU A 34 -15.78 18.48 48.99
N ALA A 35 -15.78 17.69 50.07
CA ALA A 35 -15.21 16.34 50.05
C ALA A 35 -15.97 15.39 49.12
N LEU A 36 -17.29 15.53 49.03
CA LEU A 36 -18.12 14.77 48.10
C LEU A 36 -17.90 15.22 46.66
N ASP A 37 -17.81 16.53 46.41
CA ASP A 37 -17.52 17.07 45.07
C ASP A 37 -16.15 16.62 44.56
N HIS A 38 -15.12 16.64 45.41
CA HIS A 38 -13.80 16.11 45.05
C HIS A 38 -13.85 14.61 44.73
N LYS A 39 -14.56 13.81 45.54
CA LYS A 39 -14.74 12.37 45.26
C LYS A 39 -15.52 12.11 43.98
N ILE A 40 -16.54 12.92 43.68
CA ILE A 40 -17.31 12.81 42.44
C ILE A 40 -16.42 13.13 41.24
N GLU A 41 -15.58 14.17 41.30
CA GLU A 41 -14.66 14.48 40.21
C GLU A 41 -13.53 13.45 40.08
N GLU A 42 -13.04 12.87 41.19
CA GLU A 42 -12.10 11.74 41.17
C GLU A 42 -12.72 10.50 40.54
N GLU A 43 -13.94 10.12 40.93
CA GLU A 43 -14.66 9.00 40.35
C GLU A 43 -14.99 9.24 38.87
N LYS A 44 -15.41 10.45 38.51
CA LYS A 44 -15.66 10.85 37.12
C LYS A 44 -14.40 10.81 36.28
N THR A 45 -13.28 11.30 36.79
CA THR A 45 -12.00 11.24 36.06
C THR A 45 -11.49 9.80 35.95
N ALA A 46 -11.65 8.96 36.98
CA ALA A 46 -11.36 7.53 36.92
C ALA A 46 -12.27 6.78 35.93
N LEU A 47 -13.57 7.11 35.89
CA LEU A 47 -14.51 6.56 34.91
C LEU A 47 -14.17 7.00 33.49
N MET A 48 -13.82 8.27 33.28
CA MET A 48 -13.38 8.76 31.97
C MET A 48 -12.04 8.13 31.54
N ALA A 49 -11.12 7.90 32.47
CA ALA A 49 -9.86 7.21 32.19
C ALA A 49 -10.08 5.72 31.85
N THR A 50 -10.97 5.03 32.56
CA THR A 50 -11.31 3.63 32.25
C THR A 50 -12.02 3.49 30.90
N LEU A 51 -12.92 4.42 30.56
CA LEU A 51 -13.57 4.47 29.24
C LEU A 51 -12.53 4.68 28.11
N ARG A 52 -11.61 5.64 28.27
CA ARG A 52 -10.51 5.86 27.30
C ARG A 52 -9.62 4.63 27.13
N ASN A 53 -9.26 3.97 28.22
CA ASN A 53 -8.43 2.76 28.18
C ASN A 53 -9.17 1.57 27.54
N GLN A 54 -10.49 1.49 27.67
CA GLN A 54 -11.29 0.49 26.96
C GLN A 54 -11.27 0.75 25.45
N ASP A 55 -11.41 1.99 25.02
CA ASP A 55 -11.34 2.35 23.60
C ASP A 55 -9.96 2.03 23.00
N GLU A 56 -8.87 2.34 23.72
CA GLU A 56 -7.52 1.97 23.28
C GLU A 56 -7.32 0.46 23.16
N ARG A 57 -7.81 -0.32 24.15
CA ARG A 57 -7.77 -1.78 24.10
C ARG A 57 -8.59 -2.33 22.94
N LEU A 58 -9.80 -1.81 22.71
CA LEU A 58 -10.65 -2.20 21.59
C LEU A 58 -9.99 -1.88 20.24
N MET A 59 -9.34 -0.72 20.11
CA MET A 59 -8.60 -0.36 18.90
C MET A 59 -7.39 -1.27 18.69
N GLN A 60 -6.64 -1.60 19.74
CA GLN A 60 -5.56 -2.57 19.69
C GLN A 60 -6.06 -3.98 19.32
N GLU A 61 -7.21 -4.40 19.84
CA GLU A 61 -7.84 -5.67 19.49
C GLU A 61 -8.32 -5.70 18.04
N ARG A 62 -8.92 -4.61 17.53
CA ARG A 62 -9.31 -4.49 16.12
C ARG A 62 -8.10 -4.58 15.20
N LYS A 63 -7.01 -3.87 15.53
CA LYS A 63 -5.72 -3.96 14.81
C LYS A 63 -5.18 -5.39 14.80
N ARG A 64 -5.19 -6.05 15.96
CA ARG A 64 -4.75 -7.45 16.09
C ARG A 64 -5.61 -8.40 15.25
N GLN A 65 -6.93 -8.23 15.27
CA GLN A 65 -7.86 -9.03 14.48
C GLN A 65 -7.68 -8.80 12.98
N ALA A 66 -7.48 -7.55 12.54
CA ALA A 66 -7.19 -7.22 11.15
C ALA A 66 -5.86 -7.84 10.69
N ALA A 67 -4.80 -7.73 11.49
CA ALA A 67 -3.51 -8.36 11.20
C ALA A 67 -3.62 -9.89 11.11
N LEU A 68 -4.34 -10.52 12.04
CA LEU A 68 -4.60 -11.95 12.01
C LEU A 68 -5.44 -12.38 10.78
N ALA A 69 -6.38 -11.54 10.35
CA ALA A 69 -7.16 -11.78 9.14
C ALA A 69 -6.30 -11.69 7.87
N LYS A 70 -5.33 -10.74 7.81
CA LYS A 70 -4.32 -10.66 6.73
C LYS A 70 -3.49 -11.94 6.65
N LEU A 71 -2.91 -12.36 7.77
CA LEU A 71 -2.11 -13.60 7.86
C LEU A 71 -2.91 -14.85 7.47
N ARG A 72 -4.17 -14.98 7.94
CA ARG A 72 -5.02 -16.11 7.55
C ARG A 72 -5.36 -16.11 6.07
N ARG A 73 -5.52 -14.94 5.46
CA ARG A 73 -5.76 -14.82 4.02
C ARG A 73 -4.52 -15.24 3.24
N GLU A 74 -3.34 -14.77 3.62
CA GLU A 74 -2.06 -15.13 3.01
C GLU A 74 -1.79 -16.64 3.13
N GLN A 75 -2.03 -17.21 4.31
CA GLN A 75 -1.91 -18.66 4.52
C GLN A 75 -2.86 -19.44 3.61
N ARG A 76 -4.10 -18.96 3.41
CA ARG A 76 -5.05 -19.62 2.49
C ARG A 76 -4.61 -19.51 1.05
N LYS A 77 -4.09 -18.35 0.62
CA LYS A 77 -3.52 -18.18 -0.73
C LYS A 77 -2.33 -19.11 -0.95
N ALA A 78 -1.37 -19.13 -0.03
CA ALA A 78 -0.21 -20.01 -0.11
C ALA A 78 -0.59 -21.50 -0.15
N ARG A 79 -1.67 -21.91 0.54
CA ARG A 79 -2.22 -23.28 0.46
C ARG A 79 -2.96 -23.59 -0.84
N GLN A 80 -3.41 -22.58 -1.57
CA GLN A 80 -4.05 -22.74 -2.86
C GLN A 80 -3.02 -22.90 -3.98
N GLU A 81 -1.78 -22.48 -3.77
CA GLU A 81 -0.68 -22.76 -4.69
C GLU A 81 -0.23 -24.22 -4.56
N GLU A 82 0.01 -24.87 -5.70
CA GLU A 82 0.47 -26.27 -5.76
C GLU A 82 2.00 -26.38 -5.59
N ASN A 83 2.74 -25.31 -5.86
CA ASN A 83 4.20 -25.26 -5.76
C ASN A 83 4.69 -24.52 -4.51
N PHE A 84 5.77 -25.01 -3.92
CA PHE A 84 6.43 -24.40 -2.77
C PHE A 84 7.02 -23.02 -3.11
N ASP A 85 7.63 -22.89 -4.29
CA ASP A 85 8.24 -21.64 -4.73
C ASP A 85 7.17 -20.56 -4.94
N ALA A 86 6.07 -20.88 -5.63
CA ALA A 86 4.88 -20.02 -5.74
C ALA A 86 4.31 -19.63 -4.37
N ALA A 87 4.19 -20.57 -3.43
CA ALA A 87 3.71 -20.28 -2.08
C ALA A 87 4.66 -19.35 -1.32
N ALA A 88 5.97 -19.51 -1.48
CA ALA A 88 6.99 -18.64 -0.90
C ALA A 88 6.96 -17.24 -1.52
N LEU A 89 6.73 -17.13 -2.84
CA LEU A 89 6.53 -15.85 -3.53
C LEU A 89 5.30 -15.11 -2.99
N VAL A 90 4.17 -15.79 -2.80
CA VAL A 90 2.94 -15.22 -2.23
C VAL A 90 3.16 -14.68 -0.81
N ILE A 91 3.88 -15.41 0.04
CA ILE A 91 4.21 -14.96 1.40
C ILE A 91 5.23 -13.80 1.36
N GLY A 92 6.22 -13.88 0.48
CA GLY A 92 7.26 -12.86 0.32
C GLY A 92 6.74 -11.53 -0.25
N LEU A 93 5.65 -11.55 -1.02
CA LEU A 93 4.91 -10.37 -1.47
C LEU A 93 4.17 -9.67 -0.32
N ALA A 94 3.72 -10.42 0.69
CA ALA A 94 2.97 -9.87 1.82
C ALA A 94 3.84 -9.19 2.89
N GLN A 95 5.12 -9.55 2.98
CA GLN A 95 6.01 -9.09 4.06
C GLN A 95 6.61 -7.69 3.86
N LYS A 96 6.35 -6.97 2.76
CA LYS A 96 7.02 -5.69 2.46
C LYS A 96 6.09 -4.47 2.41
N GLY A 97 6.60 -3.35 2.92
CA GLY A 97 6.05 -2.01 2.70
C GLY A 97 6.45 -1.42 1.35
N ASP A 98 5.97 -0.19 1.07
CA ASP A 98 5.89 0.52 -0.23
C ASP A 98 7.17 0.61 -1.08
N GLU A 99 8.34 0.18 -0.60
CA GLU A 99 9.63 0.59 -1.16
C GLU A 99 10.06 -0.08 -2.47
N VAL A 100 9.38 -1.10 -3.03
CA VAL A 100 9.83 -1.58 -4.35
C VAL A 100 8.74 -2.17 -5.26
N ARG A 101 7.85 -1.29 -5.76
CA ARG A 101 6.85 -1.63 -6.80
C ARG A 101 7.44 -2.39 -8.01
N GLU A 102 8.66 -2.05 -8.46
CA GLU A 102 9.31 -2.75 -9.59
C GLU A 102 9.75 -4.18 -9.25
N LYS A 103 10.19 -4.44 -8.02
CA LYS A 103 10.53 -5.81 -7.58
C LYS A 103 9.24 -6.61 -7.38
N ASP A 104 8.18 -5.97 -6.94
CA ASP A 104 6.87 -6.61 -6.78
C ASP A 104 6.26 -6.97 -8.15
N ARG A 105 6.46 -6.12 -9.17
CA ARG A 105 6.09 -6.46 -10.54
C ARG A 105 6.81 -7.71 -11.06
N LYS A 106 8.14 -7.77 -10.94
CA LYS A 106 8.93 -8.94 -11.36
C LYS A 106 8.53 -10.22 -10.62
N ARG A 107 8.16 -10.11 -9.34
CA ARG A 107 7.67 -11.24 -8.53
C ARG A 107 6.29 -11.71 -8.99
N GLN A 108 5.39 -10.80 -9.33
CA GLN A 108 4.08 -11.15 -9.91
C GLN A 108 4.24 -11.82 -11.27
N GLU A 109 5.20 -11.38 -12.09
CA GLU A 109 5.53 -12.05 -13.35
C GLU A 109 6.10 -13.46 -13.11
N GLN A 110 6.97 -13.65 -12.12
CA GLN A 110 7.47 -14.98 -11.73
C GLN A 110 6.33 -15.89 -11.26
N LEU A 111 5.43 -15.38 -10.40
CA LEU A 111 4.27 -16.12 -9.92
C LEU A 111 3.31 -16.48 -11.08
N ALA A 112 3.09 -15.55 -12.00
CA ALA A 112 2.30 -15.80 -13.21
C ALA A 112 2.92 -16.88 -14.11
N LYS A 113 4.25 -16.86 -14.30
CA LYS A 113 4.98 -17.93 -15.02
C LYS A 113 4.78 -19.28 -14.38
N GLU A 114 5.00 -19.40 -13.07
CA GLU A 114 4.84 -20.66 -12.35
C GLU A 114 3.40 -21.21 -12.44
N ARG A 115 2.40 -20.33 -12.31
CA ARG A 115 0.98 -20.72 -12.43
C ARG A 115 0.62 -21.17 -13.85
N LEU A 116 1.16 -20.52 -14.88
CA LEU A 116 0.96 -20.95 -16.27
C LEU A 116 1.62 -22.31 -16.54
N GLU A 117 2.84 -22.53 -16.07
CA GLU A 117 3.52 -23.82 -16.21
C GLU A 117 2.77 -24.95 -15.50
N GLN A 118 2.29 -24.69 -14.28
CA GLN A 118 1.44 -25.64 -13.55
C GLN A 118 0.17 -25.95 -14.34
N ARG A 119 -0.47 -24.93 -14.91
CA ARG A 119 -1.68 -25.13 -15.71
C ARG A 119 -1.41 -25.97 -16.96
N LYS A 120 -0.30 -25.73 -17.66
CA LYS A 120 0.10 -26.57 -18.81
C LYS A 120 0.32 -28.02 -18.41
N LYS A 121 0.97 -28.26 -17.27
CA LYS A 121 1.13 -29.62 -16.70
C LYS A 121 -0.23 -30.26 -16.40
N GLN A 122 -1.18 -29.52 -15.81
CA GLN A 122 -2.53 -30.01 -15.54
C GLN A 122 -3.30 -30.34 -16.84
N ILE A 123 -3.23 -29.47 -17.85
CA ILE A 123 -3.88 -29.70 -19.15
C ILE A 123 -3.29 -30.94 -19.84
N ALA A 124 -1.96 -31.09 -19.82
CA ALA A 124 -1.28 -32.26 -20.38
C ALA A 124 -1.66 -33.55 -19.63
N ALA A 125 -1.66 -33.51 -18.29
CA ALA A 125 -2.10 -34.62 -17.45
C ALA A 125 -3.56 -35.00 -17.72
N ARG A 126 -4.44 -34.03 -17.94
CA ARG A 126 -5.85 -34.27 -18.28
C ARG A 126 -6.03 -34.87 -19.67
N LYS A 127 -5.28 -34.40 -20.67
CA LYS A 127 -5.27 -35.03 -22.02
C LYS A 127 -4.85 -36.49 -21.91
N LEU A 128 -3.84 -36.78 -21.08
CA LEU A 128 -3.38 -38.14 -20.82
C LEU A 128 -4.43 -38.97 -20.06
N ALA A 129 -5.10 -38.40 -19.05
CA ALA A 129 -6.18 -39.06 -18.30
C ALA A 129 -7.39 -39.38 -19.18
N LYS A 130 -7.81 -38.44 -20.05
CA LYS A 130 -8.86 -38.67 -21.06
C LYS A 130 -8.50 -39.80 -22.03
N GLN A 131 -7.23 -39.88 -22.45
CA GLN A 131 -6.74 -40.98 -23.30
C GLN A 131 -6.72 -42.32 -22.56
N LYS A 132 -6.54 -42.31 -21.24
CA LYS A 132 -6.56 -43.49 -20.37
C LYS A 132 -7.95 -43.88 -19.86
N GLY A 133 -9.00 -43.11 -20.18
CA GLY A 133 -10.37 -43.37 -19.73
C GLY A 133 -10.61 -43.05 -18.24
N GLU A 134 -9.72 -42.31 -17.59
CA GLU A 134 -9.87 -41.90 -16.19
C GLU A 134 -10.72 -40.63 -16.07
N ALA A 135 -11.51 -40.54 -15.00
CA ALA A 135 -12.32 -39.35 -14.72
C ALA A 135 -11.39 -38.13 -14.56
N PRO A 136 -11.54 -37.08 -15.39
CA PRO A 136 -10.68 -35.92 -15.32
C PRO A 136 -10.88 -35.20 -13.97
N PRO A 137 -9.82 -34.62 -13.39
CA PRO A 137 -9.93 -33.87 -12.15
C PRO A 137 -10.95 -32.73 -12.28
N PRO A 138 -11.69 -32.40 -11.20
CA PRO A 138 -12.77 -31.42 -11.24
C PRO A 138 -12.25 -30.03 -11.64
N GLU A 139 -12.89 -29.43 -12.65
CA GLU A 139 -12.61 -28.07 -13.08
C GLU A 139 -13.19 -27.06 -12.07
N GLY A 140 -12.31 -26.24 -11.48
CA GLY A 140 -12.75 -25.00 -10.86
C GLY A 140 -13.40 -24.11 -11.93
N ARG A 141 -14.64 -23.69 -11.68
CA ARG A 141 -15.39 -22.78 -12.58
C ARG A 141 -14.60 -21.48 -12.79
N ALA A 142 -14.43 -21.11 -14.06
CA ALA A 142 -13.98 -19.78 -14.50
C ALA A 142 -12.70 -19.26 -13.82
N SER A 143 -11.58 -19.95 -14.02
CA SER A 143 -10.28 -19.33 -13.75
C SER A 143 -9.91 -18.41 -14.92
N PRO A 144 -9.45 -17.16 -14.70
CA PRO A 144 -8.93 -16.31 -15.78
C PRO A 144 -7.79 -16.96 -16.57
N LEU A 145 -7.06 -17.91 -15.96
CA LEU A 145 -6.11 -18.79 -16.65
C LEU A 145 -6.78 -19.69 -17.71
N LEU A 146 -8.01 -20.15 -17.46
CA LEU A 146 -8.79 -20.96 -18.40
C LEU A 146 -9.13 -20.11 -19.64
N ILE A 147 -9.70 -18.93 -19.42
CA ILE A 147 -10.07 -17.98 -20.48
C ILE A 147 -8.86 -17.66 -21.36
N LEU A 148 -7.72 -17.29 -20.75
CA LEU A 148 -6.51 -16.95 -21.50
C LEU A 148 -5.90 -18.14 -22.25
N SER A 149 -6.01 -19.36 -21.71
CA SER A 149 -5.49 -20.58 -22.35
C SER A 149 -6.37 -21.12 -23.47
N GLU A 150 -7.68 -20.92 -23.40
CA GLU A 150 -8.63 -21.36 -24.43
C GLU A 150 -8.53 -20.49 -25.69
N GLU A 151 -8.11 -19.25 -25.53
CA GLU A 151 -8.00 -18.29 -26.62
C GLU A 151 -6.62 -18.22 -27.28
N GLU A 152 -5.65 -19.00 -26.79
CA GLU A 152 -4.33 -19.15 -27.41
C GLU A 152 -4.43 -19.43 -28.92
N SER A 153 -5.37 -20.29 -29.31
CA SER A 153 -5.56 -20.74 -30.69
C SER A 153 -6.98 -20.50 -31.22
N GLY A 154 -7.72 -19.56 -30.63
CA GLY A 154 -9.12 -19.32 -30.98
C GLY A 154 -9.30 -18.53 -32.28
N GLU A 155 -10.32 -18.86 -33.07
CA GLU A 155 -10.71 -18.08 -34.27
C GLU A 155 -10.94 -16.58 -33.96
N ARG A 156 -11.41 -16.29 -32.74
CA ARG A 156 -11.62 -14.91 -32.24
C ARG A 156 -10.32 -14.10 -32.15
N ARG A 157 -9.21 -14.76 -31.85
CA ARG A 157 -7.88 -14.14 -31.78
C ARG A 157 -7.35 -13.82 -33.16
N GLU A 158 -7.55 -14.71 -34.13
CA GLU A 158 -7.19 -14.44 -35.52
C GLU A 158 -7.99 -13.25 -36.08
N GLN A 159 -9.27 -13.15 -35.74
CA GLN A 159 -10.07 -11.97 -36.05
C GLN A 159 -9.53 -10.70 -35.36
N ALA A 160 -9.03 -10.81 -34.12
CA ALA A 160 -8.39 -9.70 -33.40
C ALA A 160 -7.09 -9.23 -34.05
N ARG A 161 -6.26 -10.15 -34.57
CA ARG A 161 -5.01 -9.84 -35.30
C ARG A 161 -5.25 -9.04 -36.56
N GLN A 162 -6.33 -9.36 -37.27
CA GLN A 162 -6.68 -8.67 -38.52
C GLN A 162 -7.23 -7.25 -38.27
N MET A 163 -7.56 -6.91 -37.02
CA MET A 163 -8.08 -5.60 -36.67
C MET A 163 -7.00 -4.61 -36.25
N SER A 164 -7.15 -3.36 -36.70
CA SER A 164 -6.32 -2.26 -36.21
C SER A 164 -6.52 -2.04 -34.71
N GLU A 165 -5.50 -1.47 -34.06
CA GLU A 165 -5.54 -1.21 -32.62
C GLU A 165 -6.72 -0.30 -32.23
N ALA A 166 -7.00 0.74 -33.04
CA ALA A 166 -8.15 1.62 -32.83
C ALA A 166 -9.49 0.87 -32.89
N MET A 167 -9.62 -0.12 -33.78
CA MET A 167 -10.83 -0.94 -33.87
C MET A 167 -10.93 -1.92 -32.68
N ARG A 168 -9.81 -2.48 -32.24
CA ARG A 168 -9.77 -3.31 -31.01
C ARG A 168 -10.18 -2.51 -29.78
N GLN A 169 -9.69 -1.28 -29.61
CA GLN A 169 -10.07 -0.41 -28.50
C GLN A 169 -11.56 -0.04 -28.52
N ARG A 170 -12.14 0.25 -29.69
CA ARG A 170 -13.60 0.48 -29.82
C ARG A 170 -14.41 -0.76 -29.45
N LYS A 171 -14.02 -1.94 -29.92
CA LYS A 171 -14.70 -3.18 -29.53
C LYS A 171 -14.59 -3.46 -28.02
N LEU A 172 -13.45 -3.14 -27.41
CA LEU A 172 -13.27 -3.25 -25.96
C LEU A 172 -14.20 -2.26 -25.20
N SER A 173 -14.39 -1.04 -25.70
CA SER A 173 -15.37 -0.12 -25.10
C SER A 173 -16.80 -0.63 -25.24
N ASP A 174 -17.17 -1.19 -26.38
CA ASP A 174 -18.51 -1.75 -26.60
C ASP A 174 -18.77 -2.94 -25.67
N LEU A 175 -17.79 -3.85 -25.52
CA LEU A 175 -17.86 -4.97 -24.58
C LEU A 175 -17.93 -4.51 -23.12
N LYS A 176 -17.26 -3.39 -22.79
CA LYS A 176 -17.34 -2.80 -21.45
C LYS A 176 -18.75 -2.29 -21.15
N GLU A 177 -19.41 -1.68 -22.13
CA GLU A 177 -20.81 -1.24 -22.00
C GLU A 177 -21.76 -2.43 -21.89
N GLN A 178 -21.60 -3.47 -22.73
CA GLN A 178 -22.39 -4.71 -22.65
C GLN A 178 -22.26 -5.36 -21.27
N ARG A 179 -21.04 -5.40 -20.72
CA ARG A 179 -20.83 -5.90 -19.36
C ARG A 179 -21.54 -5.07 -18.30
N GLN A 180 -21.57 -3.75 -18.47
CA GLN A 180 -22.27 -2.86 -17.54
C GLN A 180 -23.79 -3.10 -17.60
N GLN A 181 -24.35 -3.24 -18.80
CA GLN A 181 -25.76 -3.58 -18.97
C GLN A 181 -26.10 -4.94 -18.34
N TRP A 182 -25.24 -5.94 -18.52
CA TRP A 182 -25.37 -7.24 -17.85
C TRP A 182 -25.33 -7.13 -16.31
N ARG A 183 -24.41 -6.31 -15.79
CA ARG A 183 -24.29 -6.00 -14.36
C ARG A 183 -25.58 -5.41 -13.79
N ASP A 184 -26.20 -4.52 -14.55
CA ASP A 184 -27.42 -3.80 -14.16
C ASP A 184 -28.68 -4.66 -14.32
N GLY A 185 -28.68 -5.60 -15.28
CA GLY A 185 -29.77 -6.56 -15.52
C GLY A 185 -29.98 -7.60 -14.43
N GLY A 186 -28.96 -7.84 -13.60
CA GLY A 186 -28.99 -8.80 -12.51
C GLY A 186 -28.66 -10.23 -12.95
N PRO A 187 -28.47 -11.17 -12.01
CA PRO A 187 -27.96 -12.51 -12.31
C PRO A 187 -29.07 -13.51 -12.69
N SER A 188 -29.21 -13.88 -13.96
CA SER A 188 -29.84 -15.14 -14.42
C SER A 188 -28.79 -16.15 -14.88
N LYS A 189 -29.18 -17.43 -15.00
CA LYS A 189 -28.29 -18.50 -15.50
C LYS A 189 -27.98 -18.38 -16.98
N GLU A 190 -28.93 -17.87 -17.77
CA GLU A 190 -28.70 -17.57 -19.20
C GLU A 190 -27.67 -16.45 -19.33
N ASP A 191 -27.75 -15.45 -18.45
CA ASP A 191 -26.81 -14.34 -18.40
C ASP A 191 -25.39 -14.78 -17.97
N GLU A 192 -25.21 -15.90 -17.24
CA GLU A 192 -23.87 -16.40 -16.89
C GLU A 192 -23.04 -16.77 -18.13
N GLU A 193 -23.68 -17.35 -19.16
CA GLU A 193 -23.00 -17.71 -20.41
C GLU A 193 -22.63 -16.47 -21.23
N GLU A 194 -23.52 -15.48 -21.25
CA GLU A 194 -23.28 -14.20 -21.93
C GLU A 194 -22.08 -13.45 -21.34
N HIS A 195 -21.97 -13.40 -20.01
CA HIS A 195 -20.82 -12.78 -19.33
C HIS A 195 -19.50 -13.48 -19.68
N ILE A 196 -19.50 -14.82 -19.67
CA ILE A 196 -18.31 -15.59 -20.04
C ILE A 196 -17.94 -15.31 -21.50
N GLU A 197 -18.92 -15.20 -22.39
CA GLU A 197 -18.68 -14.86 -23.80
C GLU A 197 -18.08 -13.44 -23.96
N ILE A 198 -18.56 -12.46 -23.19
CA ILE A 198 -18.00 -11.11 -23.15
C ILE A 198 -16.53 -11.15 -22.70
N LEU A 199 -16.22 -11.90 -21.64
CA LEU A 199 -14.84 -12.02 -21.14
C LEU A 199 -13.91 -12.74 -22.12
N ASN A 200 -14.40 -13.78 -22.78
CA ASN A 200 -13.67 -14.46 -23.85
C ASN A 200 -13.37 -13.46 -24.99
N LYS A 201 -14.39 -12.83 -25.58
CA LYS A 201 -14.17 -11.80 -26.62
C LYS A 201 -13.17 -10.72 -26.20
N ALA A 202 -13.22 -10.27 -24.94
CA ALA A 202 -12.28 -9.30 -24.41
C ALA A 202 -10.84 -9.83 -24.28
N ALA A 203 -10.66 -11.09 -23.86
CA ALA A 203 -9.35 -11.70 -23.73
C ALA A 203 -8.61 -11.79 -25.08
N ALA A 204 -9.30 -12.18 -26.15
CA ALA A 204 -8.72 -12.24 -27.49
C ALA A 204 -8.22 -10.86 -27.96
N LEU A 205 -9.02 -9.80 -27.73
CA LEU A 205 -8.65 -8.42 -28.07
C LEU A 205 -7.51 -7.89 -27.20
N LYS A 206 -7.48 -8.25 -25.91
CA LYS A 206 -6.47 -7.81 -24.96
C LYS A 206 -5.13 -8.50 -25.22
N LEU A 207 -5.12 -9.79 -25.57
CA LEU A 207 -3.91 -10.53 -25.96
C LEU A 207 -3.21 -9.85 -27.14
N GLU A 208 -3.95 -9.50 -28.19
CA GLU A 208 -3.35 -8.86 -29.37
C GLU A 208 -2.94 -7.41 -29.09
N SER A 209 -3.75 -6.63 -28.37
CA SER A 209 -3.38 -5.27 -27.97
C SER A 209 -2.15 -5.24 -27.09
N ARG A 210 -2.06 -6.12 -26.08
CA ARG A 210 -0.91 -6.19 -25.18
C ARG A 210 0.33 -6.74 -25.89
N GLY A 211 0.16 -7.67 -26.83
CA GLY A 211 1.23 -8.20 -27.65
C GLY A 211 1.88 -7.10 -28.50
N GLU A 212 1.08 -6.29 -29.19
CA GLU A 212 1.59 -5.15 -29.95
C GLU A 212 2.29 -4.11 -29.08
N ASP A 213 1.73 -3.79 -27.91
CA ASP A 213 2.35 -2.84 -26.98
C ASP A 213 3.74 -3.27 -26.57
N MET A 214 3.87 -4.52 -26.15
CA MET A 214 5.16 -5.03 -25.73
C MET A 214 6.13 -5.14 -26.93
N LYS A 215 5.65 -5.42 -28.16
CA LYS A 215 6.49 -5.39 -29.37
C LYS A 215 7.01 -3.99 -29.65
N LEU A 216 6.18 -2.96 -29.44
CA LEU A 216 6.59 -1.56 -29.56
C LEU A 216 7.59 -1.16 -28.46
N GLU A 217 7.42 -1.64 -27.23
CA GLU A 217 8.30 -1.33 -26.09
C GLU A 217 9.68 -2.00 -26.20
N THR A 218 9.73 -3.25 -26.65
CA THR A 218 10.97 -4.05 -26.69
C THR A 218 11.63 -4.10 -28.05
N GLY A 219 10.88 -3.84 -29.14
CA GLY A 219 11.35 -3.96 -30.51
C GLY A 219 11.57 -5.40 -30.99
N GLU A 220 11.23 -6.41 -30.18
CA GLU A 220 11.41 -7.83 -30.48
C GLU A 220 10.07 -8.55 -30.63
N ASP A 221 10.08 -9.67 -31.36
CA ASP A 221 8.93 -10.58 -31.43
C ASP A 221 8.77 -11.33 -30.10
N ILE A 222 7.76 -10.93 -29.36
CA ILE A 222 7.45 -11.50 -28.04
C ILE A 222 6.67 -12.80 -28.17
N ARG A 223 7.02 -13.76 -27.31
CA ARG A 223 6.32 -15.04 -27.25
C ARG A 223 4.93 -14.84 -26.65
N GLU A 224 3.95 -15.59 -27.15
CA GLU A 224 2.57 -15.50 -26.66
C GLU A 224 2.46 -15.79 -25.16
N GLU A 225 3.30 -16.70 -24.65
CA GLU A 225 3.39 -17.02 -23.23
C GLU A 225 3.79 -15.80 -22.38
N GLU A 226 4.65 -14.93 -22.91
CA GLU A 226 5.09 -13.72 -22.21
C GLU A 226 3.96 -12.68 -22.14
N VAL A 227 3.11 -12.60 -23.17
CA VAL A 227 1.89 -11.78 -23.18
C VAL A 227 0.91 -12.25 -22.12
N GLN A 228 0.69 -13.57 -22.03
CA GLN A 228 -0.19 -14.12 -20.99
C GLN A 228 0.36 -13.89 -19.59
N VAL A 229 1.67 -14.08 -19.39
CA VAL A 229 2.35 -13.76 -18.12
C VAL A 229 2.10 -12.31 -17.73
N ALA A 230 2.26 -11.38 -18.67
CA ALA A 230 2.05 -9.95 -18.42
C ALA A 230 0.61 -9.64 -18.00
N ILE A 231 -0.39 -10.18 -18.73
CA ILE A 231 -1.82 -9.98 -18.40
C ILE A 231 -2.17 -10.61 -17.05
N LEU A 232 -1.62 -11.79 -16.75
CA LEU A 232 -1.82 -12.45 -15.45
C LEU A 232 -1.15 -11.70 -14.32
N ALA A 233 0.04 -11.13 -14.54
CA ALA A 233 0.70 -10.27 -13.57
C ALA A 233 -0.15 -9.01 -13.30
N ASP A 234 -0.70 -8.37 -14.34
CA ASP A 234 -1.63 -7.23 -14.21
C ASP A 234 -2.85 -7.60 -13.35
N LEU A 235 -3.43 -8.80 -13.59
CA LEU A 235 -4.56 -9.29 -12.82
C LEU A 235 -4.20 -9.55 -11.35
N GLN A 236 -3.06 -10.20 -11.10
CA GLN A 236 -2.59 -10.47 -9.75
C GLN A 236 -2.36 -9.17 -8.98
N GLN A 237 -1.79 -8.16 -9.64
CA GLN A 237 -1.60 -6.84 -9.06
C GLN A 237 -2.92 -6.20 -8.66
N LYS A 238 -3.90 -6.14 -9.58
CA LYS A 238 -5.22 -5.55 -9.30
C LYS A 238 -5.94 -6.29 -8.17
N GLN A 239 -5.83 -7.62 -8.09
CA GLN A 239 -6.41 -8.43 -7.01
C GLN A 239 -5.75 -8.19 -5.65
N ASP A 240 -4.44 -7.97 -5.64
CA ASP A 240 -3.71 -7.64 -4.41
C ASP A 240 -4.00 -6.23 -3.95
N GLU A 241 -4.06 -5.26 -4.86
CA GLU A 241 -4.45 -3.87 -4.59
C GLU A 241 -5.87 -3.77 -4.03
N GLU A 242 -6.88 -4.32 -4.71
CA GLU A 242 -8.28 -4.29 -4.24
C GLU A 242 -8.39 -4.84 -2.83
N ALA A 243 -7.71 -5.96 -2.59
CA ALA A 243 -7.83 -6.62 -1.32
C ALA A 243 -6.96 -5.99 -0.22
N ASN A 244 -5.88 -5.30 -0.57
CA ASN A 244 -5.14 -4.47 0.38
C ASN A 244 -6.00 -3.29 0.82
N ILE A 245 -6.67 -2.62 -0.13
CA ILE A 245 -7.65 -1.57 0.16
C ILE A 245 -8.73 -2.12 1.07
N LEU A 246 -9.37 -3.24 0.70
CA LEU A 246 -10.40 -3.88 1.51
C LEU A 246 -9.89 -4.16 2.94
N MET A 247 -8.70 -4.75 3.09
CA MET A 247 -8.15 -5.12 4.40
C MET A 247 -7.76 -3.92 5.27
N GLN A 248 -7.35 -2.79 4.68
CA GLN A 248 -7.16 -1.53 5.40
C GLN A 248 -8.51 -0.97 5.89
N ASP A 249 -9.50 -1.05 5.02
CA ASP A 249 -10.85 -0.56 5.23
C ASP A 249 -11.64 -1.35 6.30
N LEU A 250 -11.30 -2.62 6.54
CA LEU A 250 -12.00 -3.47 7.51
C LEU A 250 -11.86 -2.98 8.96
N GLU A 251 -10.74 -2.34 9.31
CA GLU A 251 -10.48 -1.90 10.70
C GLU A 251 -11.44 -0.80 11.17
N ALA A 252 -11.78 0.12 10.24
CA ALA A 252 -12.60 1.28 10.52
C ALA A 252 -14.12 1.02 10.36
N LYS A 253 -14.51 -0.07 9.68
CA LYS A 253 -15.91 -0.34 9.33
C LYS A 253 -16.73 -0.92 10.49
N ALA A 254 -17.99 -0.49 10.57
CA ALA A 254 -18.95 -0.96 11.58
C ALA A 254 -19.43 -2.39 11.27
N ILE A 255 -19.87 -3.11 12.30
CA ILE A 255 -20.31 -4.53 12.19
C ILE A 255 -21.40 -4.73 11.12
N ASN A 256 -22.36 -3.80 11.01
CA ASN A 256 -23.43 -3.89 10.01
C ASN A 256 -22.88 -3.79 8.58
N THR A 257 -21.94 -2.87 8.35
CA THR A 257 -21.26 -2.74 7.05
C THR A 257 -20.42 -3.98 6.72
N LEU A 258 -19.78 -4.60 7.72
CA LEU A 258 -19.05 -5.86 7.53
C LEU A 258 -19.98 -7.02 7.14
N LYS A 259 -21.18 -7.10 7.73
CA LYS A 259 -22.20 -8.09 7.36
C LYS A 259 -22.68 -7.88 5.92
N GLN A 260 -22.92 -6.63 5.52
CA GLN A 260 -23.30 -6.27 4.16
C GLN A 260 -22.17 -6.62 3.17
N LEU A 261 -20.92 -6.27 3.47
CA LEU A 261 -19.76 -6.62 2.65
C LEU A 261 -19.63 -8.14 2.48
N LYS A 262 -19.83 -8.92 3.55
CA LYS A 262 -19.83 -10.38 3.47
C LYS A 262 -20.93 -10.89 2.51
N LEU A 263 -22.12 -10.30 2.56
CA LEU A 263 -23.22 -10.68 1.68
C LEU A 263 -22.92 -10.32 0.22
N VAL A 264 -22.42 -9.12 -0.05
CA VAL A 264 -22.01 -8.70 -1.40
C VAL A 264 -20.93 -9.62 -1.95
N GLN A 265 -19.91 -9.95 -1.15
CA GLN A 265 -18.85 -10.88 -1.54
C GLN A 265 -19.36 -12.31 -1.77
N PHE A 266 -20.37 -12.75 -1.00
CA PHE A 266 -21.01 -14.03 -1.24
C PHE A 266 -21.74 -14.05 -2.58
N ILE A 267 -22.57 -13.02 -2.85
CA ILE A 267 -23.31 -12.86 -4.11
C ILE A 267 -22.34 -12.78 -5.30
N ALA A 268 -21.26 -12.01 -5.18
CA ALA A 268 -20.26 -11.89 -6.22
C ALA A 268 -19.60 -13.25 -6.55
N ARG A 269 -19.35 -14.10 -5.54
CA ARG A 269 -18.77 -15.43 -5.72
C ARG A 269 -19.76 -16.44 -6.29
N THR A 270 -21.02 -16.41 -5.84
CA THR A 270 -22.04 -17.32 -6.35
C THR A 270 -22.33 -17.05 -7.82
N ASN A 271 -22.33 -15.77 -8.20
CA ASN A 271 -22.71 -15.33 -9.54
C ASN A 271 -21.50 -15.10 -10.46
N ALA A 272 -20.31 -15.58 -10.08
CA ALA A 272 -19.08 -15.50 -10.88
C ALA A 272 -18.80 -14.10 -11.47
N TRP A 273 -19.03 -13.07 -10.67
CA TRP A 273 -18.98 -11.66 -11.07
C TRP A 273 -17.64 -11.22 -11.68
N CYS A 274 -16.54 -11.79 -11.21
CA CYS A 274 -15.19 -11.68 -11.81
C CYS A 274 -14.77 -10.24 -12.16
N ASP A 275 -15.02 -9.28 -11.25
CA ASP A 275 -14.78 -7.85 -11.49
C ASP A 275 -13.33 -7.50 -11.81
N THR A 276 -12.38 -8.10 -11.12
CA THR A 276 -10.95 -7.87 -11.37
C THR A 276 -10.52 -8.40 -12.74
N VAL A 277 -11.05 -9.56 -13.16
CA VAL A 277 -10.79 -10.14 -14.48
C VAL A 277 -11.31 -9.22 -15.58
N ALA A 278 -12.55 -8.77 -15.44
CA ALA A 278 -13.12 -7.82 -16.37
C ALA A 278 -12.36 -6.48 -16.40
N ALA A 279 -11.97 -5.96 -15.24
CA ALA A 279 -11.19 -4.73 -15.14
C ALA A 279 -9.79 -4.85 -15.76
N THR A 280 -9.22 -6.06 -15.85
CA THR A 280 -7.99 -6.29 -16.64
C THR A 280 -8.25 -6.40 -18.13
N LEU A 281 -9.26 -7.16 -18.54
CA LEU A 281 -9.47 -7.49 -19.95
C LEU A 281 -10.13 -6.35 -20.73
N LEU A 282 -11.09 -5.65 -20.11
CA LEU A 282 -11.86 -4.54 -20.71
C LEU A 282 -11.22 -3.17 -20.48
N GLU A 283 -9.97 -3.15 -20.03
CA GLU A 283 -9.22 -1.91 -19.87
C GLU A 283 -8.86 -1.35 -21.25
N THR A 284 -9.56 -0.28 -21.60
CA THR A 284 -9.31 0.57 -22.77
C THR A 284 -8.21 1.57 -22.45
N LYS A 285 -7.26 1.75 -23.36
CA LYS A 285 -6.33 2.88 -23.30
C LYS A 285 -7.16 4.16 -23.43
N THR A 286 -7.24 4.95 -22.38
CA THR A 286 -7.84 6.28 -22.50
C THR A 286 -6.77 7.22 -23.07
N ASN A 287 -7.18 8.28 -23.76
CA ASN A 287 -6.25 9.31 -24.25
C ASN A 287 -5.45 9.98 -23.11
N GLU A 288 -5.71 9.65 -21.85
CA GLU A 288 -4.93 10.08 -20.69
C GLU A 288 -3.57 9.36 -20.58
N ASP A 289 -3.41 8.21 -21.23
CA ASP A 289 -2.15 7.44 -21.28
C ASP A 289 -1.13 8.03 -22.27
N VAL A 290 -1.55 8.98 -23.12
CA VAL A 290 -0.61 9.81 -23.86
C VAL A 290 0.00 10.80 -22.87
N VAL A 291 1.25 10.56 -22.49
CA VAL A 291 2.06 11.50 -21.73
C VAL A 291 2.28 12.73 -22.62
N THR A 292 1.38 13.70 -22.51
CA THR A 292 1.55 14.98 -23.20
C THR A 292 2.75 15.71 -22.61
N GLU A 293 3.44 16.50 -23.42
CA GLU A 293 4.56 17.33 -22.96
C GLU A 293 4.16 18.17 -21.75
N GLU A 294 2.92 18.64 -21.68
CA GLU A 294 2.38 19.37 -20.53
C GLU A 294 2.36 18.56 -19.22
N LYS A 295 2.00 17.26 -19.27
CA LYS A 295 2.04 16.39 -18.09
C LYS A 295 3.49 16.16 -17.64
N LEU A 296 4.40 16.02 -18.60
CA LEU A 296 5.82 15.82 -18.35
C LEU A 296 6.46 17.07 -17.75
N VAL A 297 6.12 18.26 -18.27
CA VAL A 297 6.52 19.56 -17.71
C VAL A 297 5.98 19.74 -16.29
N LYS A 298 4.69 19.45 -16.03
CA LYS A 298 4.13 19.52 -14.67
C LYS A 298 4.82 18.57 -13.68
N ALA A 299 5.17 17.36 -14.14
CA ALA A 299 5.91 16.42 -13.31
C ALA A 299 7.35 16.89 -13.03
N LEU A 300 8.01 17.52 -14.02
CA LEU A 300 9.32 18.13 -13.85
C LEU A 300 9.27 19.37 -12.93
N GLU A 301 8.25 20.21 -13.05
CA GLU A 301 7.99 21.33 -12.14
C GLU A 301 7.80 20.84 -10.70
N GLY A 302 7.03 19.77 -10.50
CA GLY A 302 6.87 19.15 -9.18
C GLY A 302 8.18 18.59 -8.61
N LYS A 303 9.03 17.97 -9.44
CA LYS A 303 10.36 17.50 -9.02
C LYS A 303 11.30 18.66 -8.69
N TYR A 304 11.27 19.72 -9.48
CA TYR A 304 12.06 20.93 -9.23
C TYR A 304 11.63 21.63 -7.94
N ASP A 305 10.32 21.77 -7.71
CA ASP A 305 9.78 22.35 -6.47
C ASP A 305 10.16 21.53 -5.24
N ALA A 306 10.14 20.20 -5.33
CA ALA A 306 10.55 19.31 -4.25
C ALA A 306 12.06 19.39 -3.95
N LEU A 307 12.90 19.46 -4.99
CA LEU A 307 14.35 19.65 -4.83
C LEU A 307 14.68 21.01 -4.22
N ARG A 308 14.01 22.07 -4.70
CA ARG A 308 14.14 23.41 -4.12
C ARG A 308 13.75 23.43 -2.65
N ASP A 309 12.64 22.82 -2.29
CA ASP A 309 12.18 22.79 -0.90
C ASP A 309 13.16 22.08 0.04
N LYS A 310 13.86 21.04 -0.47
CA LYS A 310 14.96 20.39 0.25
C LYS A 310 16.16 21.30 0.41
N LEU A 311 16.60 21.98 -0.67
CA LEU A 311 17.73 22.91 -0.61
C LEU A 311 17.47 24.10 0.34
N LEU A 312 16.24 24.63 0.34
CA LEU A 312 15.83 25.68 1.28
C LEU A 312 15.82 25.18 2.72
N MET A 313 15.42 23.92 2.95
CA MET A 313 15.45 23.30 4.27
C MET A 313 16.88 23.11 4.77
N GLU A 314 17.78 22.62 3.91
CA GLU A 314 19.21 22.45 4.22
C GLU A 314 19.91 23.78 4.49
N ALA A 315 19.62 24.83 3.71
CA ALA A 315 20.10 26.18 3.96
C ALA A 315 19.64 26.71 5.33
N LEU A 316 18.38 26.46 5.70
CA LEU A 316 17.82 26.85 7.00
C LEU A 316 18.47 26.07 8.16
N MET A 317 18.65 24.76 7.99
CA MET A 317 19.32 23.90 8.96
C MET A 317 20.74 24.39 9.26
N ARG A 318 21.46 24.85 8.24
CA ARG A 318 22.82 25.39 8.40
C ARG A 318 22.86 26.80 8.98
N GLN A 319 21.93 27.69 8.61
CA GLN A 319 21.86 29.05 9.17
C GLN A 319 21.52 29.07 10.67
N VAL A 320 20.73 28.10 11.13
CA VAL A 320 20.35 27.98 12.54
C VAL A 320 21.34 27.13 13.33
N GLY A 321 22.08 26.23 12.67
CA GLY A 321 22.95 25.25 13.32
C GLY A 321 22.18 23.99 13.73
N ALA A 322 22.84 22.82 13.69
CA ALA A 322 22.19 21.52 13.89
C ALA A 322 21.56 21.37 15.29
N ASP A 323 22.19 21.92 16.33
CA ASP A 323 21.76 21.79 17.72
C ASP A 323 20.54 22.67 18.03
N ASP A 324 20.51 23.90 17.51
CA ASP A 324 19.37 24.80 17.66
C ASP A 324 18.23 24.42 16.71
N TRP A 325 18.54 23.81 15.56
CA TRP A 325 17.53 23.18 14.70
C TRP A 325 16.77 22.10 15.46
N ALA A 326 17.47 21.20 16.15
CA ALA A 326 16.88 20.12 16.93
C ALA A 326 15.96 20.62 18.06
N ARG A 327 16.27 21.78 18.64
CA ARG A 327 15.50 22.42 19.73
C ARG A 327 14.24 23.16 19.25
N LEU A 328 14.21 23.61 17.99
CA LEU A 328 13.04 24.28 17.43
C LEU A 328 11.86 23.35 17.25
N THR A 329 10.66 23.85 17.56
CA THR A 329 9.42 23.11 17.31
C THR A 329 9.12 23.05 15.81
N GLU A 330 8.40 22.00 15.39
CA GLU A 330 8.10 21.77 13.98
C GLU A 330 7.31 22.92 13.33
N LYS A 331 6.46 23.62 14.12
CA LYS A 331 5.74 24.82 13.69
C LYS A 331 6.69 25.99 13.41
N GLU A 332 7.75 26.15 14.19
CA GLU A 332 8.75 27.22 14.00
C GLU A 332 9.66 26.92 12.80
N ARG A 333 10.03 25.65 12.60
CA ARG A 333 10.76 25.21 11.39
C ARG A 333 9.95 25.47 10.13
N GLN A 334 8.66 25.13 10.14
CA GLN A 334 7.76 25.37 9.01
C GLN A 334 7.54 26.87 8.74
N ALA A 335 7.41 27.70 9.78
CA ALA A 335 7.25 29.15 9.64
C ALA A 335 8.50 29.83 9.04
N ARG A 336 9.71 29.42 9.49
CA ARG A 336 10.97 29.91 8.93
C ARG A 336 11.15 29.44 7.48
N LEU A 337 10.81 28.18 7.19
CA LEU A 337 10.88 27.64 5.83
C LEU A 337 9.91 28.37 4.89
N MET A 338 8.68 28.66 5.34
CA MET A 338 7.72 29.47 4.58
C MET A 338 8.23 30.88 4.31
N LYS A 339 8.91 31.51 5.27
CA LYS A 339 9.52 32.83 5.08
C LYS A 339 10.62 32.80 4.01
N LEU A 340 11.47 31.77 4.01
CA LEU A 340 12.48 31.58 2.96
C LEU A 340 11.86 31.28 1.59
N LYS A 341 10.81 30.44 1.53
CA LYS A 341 10.06 30.20 0.27
C LYS A 341 9.45 31.48 -0.29
N LEU A 342 8.94 32.36 0.58
CA LEU A 342 8.36 33.63 0.17
C LEU A 342 9.43 34.59 -0.36
N GLN A 343 10.61 34.64 0.28
CA GLN A 343 11.74 35.43 -0.17
C GLN A 343 12.29 34.92 -1.50
N GLU A 344 12.44 33.61 -1.64
CA GLU A 344 12.90 32.96 -2.87
C GLU A 344 11.94 33.20 -4.03
N ARG A 345 10.62 33.09 -3.80
CA ARG A 345 9.59 33.42 -4.80
C ARG A 345 9.61 34.89 -5.19
N ARG A 346 9.85 35.80 -4.24
CA ARG A 346 9.93 37.24 -4.48
C ARG A 346 11.16 37.61 -5.31
N LEU A 347 12.32 37.07 -4.96
CA LEU A 347 13.57 37.30 -5.69
C LEU A 347 13.52 36.77 -7.13
N ARG A 348 12.81 35.66 -7.36
CA ARG A 348 12.53 35.17 -8.72
C ARG A 348 11.57 36.06 -9.51
N GLN A 349 10.51 36.57 -8.87
CA GLN A 349 9.60 37.52 -9.52
C GLN A 349 10.29 38.83 -9.88
N GLU A 350 11.29 39.24 -9.09
CA GLU A 350 12.14 40.42 -9.33
C GLU A 350 13.29 40.15 -10.33
N GLY A 351 13.46 38.91 -10.82
CA GLY A 351 14.50 38.55 -11.78
C GLY A 351 15.93 38.51 -11.22
N LYS A 352 16.09 38.52 -9.88
CA LYS A 352 17.39 38.54 -9.19
C LYS A 352 17.93 37.13 -8.97
N PHE A 353 18.23 36.44 -10.08
CA PHE A 353 18.70 35.06 -10.07
C PHE A 353 20.05 34.88 -9.36
N GLU A 354 20.91 35.90 -9.36
CA GLU A 354 22.20 35.87 -8.65
C GLU A 354 22.03 35.85 -7.13
N GLU A 355 21.04 36.58 -6.59
CA GLU A 355 20.75 36.60 -5.16
C GLU A 355 20.05 35.31 -4.71
N VAL A 356 19.20 34.73 -5.56
CA VAL A 356 18.61 33.39 -5.36
C VAL A 356 19.71 32.32 -5.34
N ASN A 357 20.64 32.39 -6.29
CA ASN A 357 21.78 31.48 -6.37
C ASN A 357 22.78 31.71 -5.24
N ALA A 358 22.93 32.91 -4.68
CA ALA A 358 23.76 33.14 -3.49
C ALA A 358 23.11 32.55 -2.23
N LEU A 359 21.78 32.69 -2.10
CA LEU A 359 21.00 32.15 -0.98
C LEU A 359 20.99 30.61 -0.97
N LEU A 360 21.01 29.98 -2.16
CA LEU A 360 21.08 28.52 -2.33
C LEU A 360 22.51 28.00 -2.48
N GLY A 361 23.42 28.77 -3.07
CA GLY A 361 24.79 28.39 -3.45
C GLY A 361 25.77 28.28 -2.28
N GLN A 362 25.52 29.00 -1.17
CA GLN A 362 26.19 28.73 0.10
C GLN A 362 25.93 27.29 0.62
N ALA A 363 24.86 26.63 0.14
CA ALA A 363 24.59 25.23 0.45
C ALA A 363 25.39 24.26 -0.46
N MET A 364 25.56 24.62 -1.75
CA MET A 364 26.18 23.78 -2.79
C MET A 364 27.72 23.75 -2.73
N GLN A 365 28.39 24.87 -2.41
CA GLN A 365 29.88 24.95 -2.41
C GLN A 365 30.55 23.95 -1.45
N ASN A 366 29.85 23.45 -0.42
CA ASN A 366 30.39 22.48 0.52
C ASN A 366 29.92 21.03 0.28
N GLN A 367 29.09 20.78 -0.72
CA GLN A 367 28.78 19.41 -1.15
C GLN A 367 29.94 18.88 -2.00
N GLU A 368 30.49 19.73 -2.88
CA GLU A 368 31.75 19.47 -3.59
C GLU A 368 32.94 19.37 -2.61
N ALA A 369 33.02 20.21 -1.58
CA ALA A 369 34.08 20.13 -0.57
C ALA A 369 34.03 18.83 0.26
N HIS A 370 32.83 18.34 0.62
CA HIS A 370 32.68 17.08 1.34
C HIS A 370 32.93 15.85 0.45
N GLU A 371 32.60 15.90 -0.84
CA GLU A 371 32.96 14.83 -1.78
C GLU A 371 34.47 14.79 -2.02
N VAL A 372 35.15 15.94 -2.12
CA VAL A 372 36.61 16.02 -2.25
C VAL A 372 37.32 15.51 -0.98
N GLU A 373 36.85 15.88 0.23
CA GLU A 373 37.37 15.31 1.49
C GLU A 373 37.14 13.79 1.59
N TRP A 374 36.02 13.27 1.06
CA TRP A 374 35.75 11.84 1.03
C TRP A 374 36.70 11.09 0.10
N TYR A 375 36.99 11.66 -1.09
CA TYR A 375 37.94 11.07 -2.03
C TYR A 375 39.39 11.14 -1.53
N GLU A 376 39.81 12.24 -0.90
CA GLU A 376 41.16 12.37 -0.32
C GLU A 376 41.35 11.51 0.93
N GLY A 377 40.30 11.35 1.75
CA GLY A 377 40.31 10.50 2.95
C GLY A 377 40.29 8.99 2.66
N VAL A 378 39.75 8.58 1.51
CA VAL A 378 39.80 7.19 1.03
C VAL A 378 41.14 6.89 0.34
N ALA A 379 41.70 7.84 -0.41
CA ALA A 379 43.02 7.70 -1.04
C ALA A 379 44.17 7.58 -0.01
N SER A 380 44.11 8.32 1.11
CA SER A 380 45.10 8.18 2.20
C SER A 380 44.98 6.88 2.99
N ARG A 381 43.79 6.25 3.03
CA ARG A 381 43.61 4.93 3.68
C ARG A 381 44.03 3.77 2.78
N ALA A 382 44.00 3.95 1.46
CA ALA A 382 44.46 2.94 0.51
C ALA A 382 46.00 2.89 0.36
N SER A 383 46.72 3.92 0.83
CA SER A 383 48.19 4.02 0.77
C SER A 383 48.90 3.61 2.08
N LEU A 384 48.14 3.16 3.09
CA LEU A 384 48.62 2.68 4.39
C LEU A 384 48.30 1.19 4.65
N CYS A 385 47.88 0.44 3.62
CA CYS A 385 47.74 -1.02 3.66
C CYS A 385 48.75 -1.69 2.73
#